data_AF-A0A024Q7V7-F1
#
_entry.id   AF-A0A024Q7V7-F1
#
_cell.length_a   1.000
_cell.length_b   1.000
_cell.length_c   1.000
_cell.angle_alpha   90.00
_cell.angle_beta   90.00
_cell.angle_gamma   90.00
#
_symmetry.space_group_name_H-M   'P 1'
#
loop_
_entity.id
_entity.type
_entity.pdbx_description
1 polymer ?
#
loop_
_entity_poly.entity_id
_entity_poly.type
_entity_poly.pdbx_seq_one_letter_code
_entity_poly.pdbx_strand_id
1 'polypeptide(L)'
;MKKSIILCILLMFLANNVMAKDVEFKQDQLTDIANFITTQQLEVQQWQTTMKESISRKRSEQLVDDLEGHFNKLVTEDEKKLKYSFQDTRFSDQFNVLYNVIVPKQKQYEPEIVVVIKGSIWSQEIEEFYKNTVTTIENLYFSDSMKKFACLTTAGNDIISGDYFLSTLTEHFKVQQTKTQFDTVKKSTHKKIIYGYTPLWAHKISVNNFPMNLQVAVTDNGSDYPTYTIGTPILINEY
;
A
#
# COMPACT_ATOMS: atom_id res chain seq x y z
N MET A 1 -13.92 54.50 15.84
CA MET A 1 -14.83 53.37 15.60
C MET A 1 -14.58 52.66 14.27
N LYS A 2 -14.59 53.33 13.10
CA LYS A 2 -14.39 52.67 11.79
C LYS A 2 -13.06 51.89 11.65
N LYS A 3 -11.96 52.40 12.23
CA LYS A 3 -10.64 51.73 12.19
C LYS A 3 -10.58 50.44 13.02
N SER A 4 -11.34 50.35 14.11
CA SER A 4 -11.39 49.17 14.98
C SER A 4 -12.18 48.03 14.34
N ILE A 5 -13.20 48.34 13.53
CA ILE A 5 -13.99 47.34 12.80
C ILE A 5 -13.16 46.65 11.71
N ILE A 6 -12.33 47.43 10.98
CA ILE A 6 -11.46 46.89 9.93
C ILE A 6 -10.41 45.95 10.52
N LEU A 7 -9.86 46.28 11.71
CA LEU A 7 -8.90 45.41 12.40
C LEU A 7 -9.53 44.09 12.86
N CYS A 8 -10.76 44.11 13.36
CA CYS A 8 -11.49 42.89 13.73
C CYS A 8 -11.82 42.01 12.51
N ILE A 9 -12.19 42.61 11.37
CA ILE A 9 -12.44 41.87 10.13
C ILE A 9 -11.14 41.22 9.62
N LEU A 10 -10.01 41.95 9.66
CA LEU A 10 -8.71 41.41 9.26
C LEU A 10 -8.25 40.26 10.17
N LEU A 11 -8.50 40.36 11.48
CA LEU A 11 -8.22 39.28 12.45
C LEU A 11 -9.10 38.05 12.22
N MET A 12 -10.36 38.21 11.79
CA MET A 12 -11.22 37.08 11.40
C MET A 12 -10.73 36.38 10.13
N PHE A 13 -10.18 37.12 9.15
CA PHE A 13 -9.56 36.51 7.97
C PHE A 13 -8.25 35.78 8.29
N LEU A 14 -7.48 36.24 9.28
CA LEU A 14 -6.28 35.53 9.75
C LEU A 14 -6.62 34.28 10.56
N ALA A 15 -7.70 34.31 11.37
CA ALA A 15 -8.16 33.16 12.13
C ALA A 15 -8.68 32.00 11.25
N ASN A 16 -9.24 32.31 10.08
CA ASN A 16 -9.66 31.28 9.11
C ASN A 16 -8.51 30.68 8.27
N ASN A 17 -7.29 31.21 8.39
CA ASN A 17 -6.10 30.65 7.75
C ASN A 17 -5.25 29.80 8.70
N VAL A 18 -5.72 29.55 9.93
CA VAL A 18 -5.39 28.29 10.59
C VAL A 18 -6.13 27.23 9.79
N MET A 19 -5.54 26.83 8.66
CA MET A 19 -5.84 25.56 8.07
C MET A 19 -5.83 24.58 9.23
N ALA A 20 -7.00 24.03 9.54
CA ALA A 20 -7.05 22.70 10.05
C ALA A 20 -5.98 21.97 9.24
N LYS A 21 -4.92 21.47 9.89
CA LYS A 21 -4.25 20.30 9.34
C LYS A 21 -5.41 19.37 9.11
N ASP A 22 -5.89 19.31 7.87
CA ASP A 22 -6.91 18.37 7.50
C ASP A 22 -6.34 17.09 8.08
N VAL A 23 -7.05 16.54 9.06
CA VAL A 23 -7.11 15.11 9.22
C VAL A 23 -7.85 14.69 7.96
N GLU A 24 -7.17 14.85 6.82
CA GLU A 24 -7.43 14.19 5.58
C GLU A 24 -7.33 12.76 6.08
N PHE A 25 -8.49 12.15 6.31
CA PHE A 25 -8.60 10.72 6.42
C PHE A 25 -7.94 10.24 5.15
N LYS A 26 -6.62 10.00 5.21
CA LYS A 26 -5.82 9.51 4.10
C LYS A 26 -6.50 8.21 3.77
N GLN A 27 -7.33 8.26 2.73
CA GLN A 27 -8.19 7.15 2.39
C GLN A 27 -7.25 5.98 2.11
N ASP A 28 -7.33 4.98 2.98
CA ASP A 28 -6.38 3.89 2.96
C ASP A 28 -6.72 2.99 1.78
N GLN A 29 -5.81 2.94 0.82
CA GLN A 29 -6.12 2.34 -0.47
C GLN A 29 -6.35 0.82 -0.35
N LEU A 30 -5.71 0.14 0.60
CA LEU A 30 -5.97 -1.29 0.81
C LEU A 30 -7.39 -1.49 1.33
N THR A 31 -7.78 -0.68 2.32
CA THR A 31 -9.12 -0.72 2.92
C THR A 31 -10.19 -0.48 1.86
N ASP A 32 -9.99 0.51 0.99
CA ASP A 32 -10.90 0.79 -0.13
C ASP A 32 -11.07 -0.40 -1.07
N ILE A 33 -9.94 -0.99 -1.49
CA ILE A 33 -9.95 -2.16 -2.37
C ILE A 33 -10.66 -3.32 -1.68
N ALA A 34 -10.33 -3.61 -0.42
CA ALA A 34 -10.94 -4.71 0.32
C ALA A 34 -12.45 -4.52 0.50
N ASN A 35 -12.90 -3.30 0.80
CA ASN A 35 -14.32 -2.97 0.94
C ASN A 35 -15.09 -3.07 -0.38
N PHE A 36 -14.47 -2.71 -1.51
CA PHE A 36 -15.04 -2.98 -2.83
C PHE A 36 -15.24 -4.49 -3.03
N ILE A 37 -14.22 -5.29 -2.76
CA ILE A 37 -14.23 -6.75 -2.98
C ILE A 37 -15.30 -7.44 -2.12
N THR A 38 -15.39 -7.11 -0.84
CA THR A 38 -16.39 -7.68 0.06
C THR A 38 -17.81 -7.23 -0.32
N THR A 39 -17.99 -5.98 -0.78
CA THR A 39 -19.29 -5.49 -1.30
C THR A 39 -19.72 -6.24 -2.56
N GLN A 40 -18.78 -6.66 -3.40
CA GLN A 40 -19.04 -7.53 -4.55
C GLN A 40 -19.24 -9.01 -4.17
N GLN A 41 -19.29 -9.34 -2.88
CA GLN A 41 -19.42 -10.72 -2.36
C GLN A 41 -18.30 -11.64 -2.85
N LEU A 42 -17.11 -11.08 -3.07
CA LEU A 42 -15.91 -11.82 -3.44
C LEU A 42 -15.05 -12.06 -2.20
N GLU A 43 -14.34 -13.19 -2.20
CA GLU A 43 -13.42 -13.52 -1.13
C GLU A 43 -12.05 -12.86 -1.34
N VAL A 44 -11.50 -12.29 -0.27
CA VAL A 44 -10.12 -11.82 -0.25
C VAL A 44 -9.23 -13.03 0.03
N GLN A 45 -8.40 -13.41 -0.94
CA GLN A 45 -7.51 -14.57 -0.82
C GLN A 45 -6.20 -14.20 -0.12
N GLN A 46 -5.68 -13.03 -0.45
CA GLN A 46 -4.46 -12.50 0.14
C GLN A 46 -4.49 -10.98 0.04
N TRP A 47 -3.94 -10.32 1.06
CA TRP A 47 -3.67 -8.90 1.01
C TRP A 47 -2.33 -8.60 1.65
N GLN A 48 -1.72 -7.50 1.23
CA GLN A 48 -0.47 -7.03 1.78
C GLN A 48 -0.36 -5.50 1.63
N THR A 49 0.19 -4.87 2.66
CA THR A 49 0.71 -3.50 2.62
C THR A 49 2.21 -3.53 2.87
N THR A 50 2.96 -2.79 2.07
CA THR A 50 4.39 -2.61 2.23
C THR A 50 4.71 -1.15 2.37
N MET A 51 5.33 -0.79 3.48
CA MET A 51 5.85 0.54 3.76
C MET A 51 7.35 0.50 3.67
N LYS A 52 7.97 1.45 2.97
CA LYS A 52 9.42 1.51 2.87
C LYS A 52 9.97 2.93 2.81
N GLU A 53 11.16 3.09 3.36
CA GLU A 53 11.86 4.37 3.42
C GLU A 53 13.38 4.16 3.44
N SER A 54 14.10 4.99 2.69
CA SER A 54 15.55 5.06 2.78
C SER A 54 15.94 5.86 4.02
N ILE A 55 16.83 5.29 4.84
CA ILE A 55 17.21 5.84 6.14
C ILE A 55 18.72 5.90 6.26
N SER A 56 19.22 6.77 7.14
CA SER A 56 20.66 6.83 7.41
C SER A 56 21.18 5.55 8.06
N ARG A 57 22.47 5.25 7.87
CA ARG A 57 23.17 4.13 8.55
C ARG A 57 23.01 4.16 10.07
N LYS A 58 23.21 5.34 10.68
CA LYS A 58 23.02 5.52 12.13
C LYS A 58 21.60 5.15 12.56
N ARG A 59 20.58 5.57 11.79
CA ARG A 59 19.19 5.22 12.11
C ARG A 59 18.91 3.73 11.91
N SER A 60 19.54 3.10 10.91
CA SER A 60 19.40 1.65 10.68
C SER A 60 19.97 0.82 11.84
N GLU A 61 21.11 1.23 12.41
CA GLU A 61 21.71 0.60 13.59
C GLU A 61 20.77 0.73 14.81
N GLN A 62 20.28 1.95 15.07
CA GLN A 62 19.32 2.20 16.15
C GLN A 62 18.03 1.37 15.99
N LEU A 63 17.49 1.27 14.77
CA LEU A 63 16.28 0.48 14.52
C LEU A 63 16.50 -1.01 14.73
N VAL A 64 17.66 -1.54 14.37
CA VAL A 64 18.01 -2.95 14.63
C VAL A 64 18.04 -3.22 16.12
N ASP A 65 18.70 -2.34 16.89
CA ASP A 65 18.76 -2.45 18.36
C ASP A 65 17.36 -2.33 18.99
N ASP A 66 16.57 -1.35 18.56
CA ASP A 66 15.19 -1.12 19.02
C ASP A 66 14.30 -2.35 18.75
N LEU A 67 14.38 -2.93 17.55
CA LEU A 67 13.56 -4.08 17.14
C LEU A 67 14.00 -5.39 17.81
N GLU A 68 15.31 -5.58 18.02
CA GLU A 68 15.85 -6.76 18.73
C GLU A 68 15.38 -6.83 20.18
N GLY A 69 15.10 -5.68 20.82
CA GLY A 69 14.50 -5.64 22.15
C GLY A 69 13.06 -6.16 22.22
N HIS A 70 12.36 -6.28 21.08
CA HIS A 70 10.93 -6.61 21.02
C HIS A 70 10.63 -7.90 20.24
N PHE A 71 11.49 -8.29 19.30
CA PHE A 71 11.22 -9.35 18.34
C PHE A 71 12.44 -10.24 18.09
N ASN A 72 12.17 -11.47 17.65
CA ASN A 72 13.23 -12.39 17.23
C ASN A 72 13.91 -11.91 15.95
N LYS A 73 15.24 -11.79 15.99
CA LYS A 73 16.07 -11.33 14.88
C LYS A 73 16.53 -12.51 14.02
N LEU A 74 16.28 -12.44 12.72
CA LEU A 74 16.90 -13.28 11.69
C LEU A 74 17.84 -12.43 10.83
N VAL A 75 19.09 -12.87 10.69
CA VAL A 75 20.08 -12.18 9.86
C VAL A 75 20.36 -13.00 8.61
N THR A 76 20.28 -12.33 7.45
CA THR A 76 20.65 -12.90 6.16
C THR A 76 21.64 -11.97 5.47
N GLU A 77 22.65 -12.54 4.83
CA GLU A 77 23.73 -11.77 4.20
C GLU A 77 23.99 -12.32 2.81
N ASP A 78 24.14 -11.42 1.84
CA ASP A 78 24.61 -11.75 0.49
C ASP A 78 25.81 -10.85 0.11
N GLU A 79 26.31 -10.96 -1.13
CA GLU A 79 27.45 -10.18 -1.60
C GLU A 79 27.23 -8.66 -1.58
N LYS A 80 25.97 -8.20 -1.60
CA LYS A 80 25.59 -6.80 -1.78
C LYS A 80 25.02 -6.16 -0.52
N LYS A 81 24.35 -6.94 0.34
CA LYS A 81 23.61 -6.40 1.49
C LYS A 81 23.57 -7.35 2.68
N LEU A 82 23.35 -6.76 3.84
CA LEU A 82 22.98 -7.41 5.08
C LEU A 82 21.52 -7.08 5.37
N LYS A 83 20.70 -8.09 5.65
CA LYS A 83 19.27 -7.93 5.92
C LYS A 83 18.96 -8.51 7.30
N TYR A 84 18.45 -7.64 8.18
CA TYR A 84 17.89 -7.98 9.47
C TYR A 84 16.37 -8.08 9.33
N SER A 85 15.80 -9.22 9.71
CA SER A 85 14.35 -9.46 9.62
C SER A 85 13.81 -9.76 11.01
N PHE A 86 12.69 -9.13 11.35
CA PHE A 86 12.02 -9.27 12.64
C PHE A 86 10.55 -9.53 12.38
N GLN A 87 10.00 -10.59 12.98
CA GLN A 87 8.62 -10.98 12.80
C GLN A 87 7.84 -10.76 14.09
N ASP A 88 6.70 -10.08 13.98
CA ASP A 88 5.73 -10.03 15.06
C ASP A 88 4.90 -11.32 15.05
N THR A 89 5.17 -12.20 16.02
CA THR A 89 4.50 -13.49 16.15
C THR A 89 3.26 -13.43 17.05
N ARG A 90 2.86 -12.23 17.51
CA ARG A 90 1.67 -12.08 18.36
C ARG A 90 0.36 -12.29 17.60
N PHE A 91 0.42 -12.23 16.28
CA PHE A 91 -0.73 -12.39 15.39
C PHE A 91 -0.74 -13.78 14.77
N SER A 92 -1.94 -14.32 14.54
CA SER A 92 -2.14 -15.62 13.87
C SER A 92 -1.67 -15.56 12.40
N ASP A 93 -1.60 -16.70 11.72
CA ASP A 93 -1.24 -16.75 10.29
C ASP A 93 -2.15 -15.90 9.38
N GLN A 94 -3.30 -15.45 9.89
CA GLN A 94 -4.27 -14.60 9.18
C GLN A 94 -3.85 -13.13 9.12
N PHE A 95 -2.93 -12.68 9.97
CA PHE A 95 -2.40 -11.32 9.99
C PHE A 95 -0.95 -11.36 10.46
N ASN A 96 0.01 -10.88 9.68
CA ASN A 96 1.42 -10.90 10.06
C ASN A 96 2.12 -9.59 9.74
N VAL A 97 3.04 -9.18 10.63
CA VAL A 97 3.90 -8.02 10.43
C VAL A 97 5.36 -8.46 10.41
N LEU A 98 6.06 -8.09 9.34
CA LEU A 98 7.47 -8.34 9.14
C LEU A 98 8.22 -7.02 8.96
N TYR A 99 9.16 -6.74 9.84
CA TYR A 99 10.07 -5.61 9.76
C TYR A 99 11.38 -6.06 9.15
N ASN A 100 11.88 -5.35 8.14
CA ASN A 100 13.16 -5.63 7.51
C ASN A 100 14.01 -4.37 7.51
N VAL A 101 15.24 -4.47 8.02
CA VAL A 101 16.26 -3.42 7.88
C VAL A 101 17.32 -3.94 6.94
N ILE A 102 17.46 -3.28 5.78
CA ILE A 102 18.37 -3.68 4.70
C ILE A 102 19.54 -2.70 4.67
N VAL A 103 20.73 -3.19 4.93
CA VAL A 103 21.98 -2.40 4.97
C VAL A 103 22.88 -2.79 3.81
N PRO A 104 23.04 -1.93 2.78
CA PRO A 104 23.99 -2.17 1.70
C PRO A 104 25.43 -2.20 2.20
N LYS A 105 26.23 -3.14 1.70
CA LYS A 105 27.68 -3.22 2.00
C LYS A 105 28.45 -2.06 1.38
N GLN A 106 28.03 -1.60 0.21
CA GLN A 106 28.61 -0.42 -0.44
C GLN A 106 28.10 0.86 0.21
N LYS A 107 29.01 1.68 0.72
CA LYS A 107 28.69 2.90 1.49
C LYS A 107 27.93 3.97 0.72
N GLN A 108 28.00 3.95 -0.62
CA GLN A 108 27.30 4.90 -1.50
C GLN A 108 25.78 4.70 -1.54
N TYR A 109 25.28 3.54 -1.10
CA TYR A 109 23.85 3.29 -1.01
C TYR A 109 23.39 3.42 0.43
N GLU A 110 22.21 4.04 0.59
CA GLU A 110 21.55 4.19 1.87
C GLU A 110 20.83 2.90 2.28
N PRO A 111 20.81 2.56 3.57
CA PRO A 111 19.92 1.54 4.11
C PRO A 111 18.44 1.83 3.85
N GLU A 112 17.63 0.78 3.91
CA GLU A 112 16.18 0.87 3.76
C GLU A 112 15.50 0.12 4.92
N ILE A 113 14.47 0.72 5.50
CA ILE A 113 13.49 -0.01 6.31
C ILE A 113 12.31 -0.41 5.43
N VAL A 114 11.91 -1.67 5.51
CA VAL A 114 10.77 -2.24 4.79
C VAL A 114 9.89 -2.99 5.76
N VAL A 115 8.67 -2.51 5.98
CA VAL A 115 7.67 -3.17 6.81
C VAL A 115 6.58 -3.75 5.93
N VAL A 116 6.28 -5.03 6.13
CA VAL A 116 5.27 -5.77 5.39
C VAL A 116 4.20 -6.24 6.35
N ILE A 117 2.97 -5.78 6.14
CA ILE A 117 1.77 -6.23 6.84
C ILE A 117 0.98 -7.07 5.84
N LYS A 118 0.61 -8.30 6.17
CA LYS A 118 -0.10 -9.19 5.24
C LYS A 118 -1.12 -10.07 5.95
N GLY A 119 -2.07 -10.58 5.19
CA GLY A 119 -3.06 -11.54 5.68
C GLY A 119 -3.79 -12.26 4.54
N SER A 120 -4.64 -13.21 4.92
CA SER A 120 -5.39 -14.07 3.99
C SER A 120 -6.91 -13.97 4.15
N ILE A 121 -7.39 -13.09 5.04
CA ILE A 121 -8.82 -12.86 5.29
C ILE A 121 -9.03 -11.36 5.51
N TRP A 122 -10.17 -10.83 5.08
CA TRP A 122 -10.59 -9.47 5.40
C TRP A 122 -11.97 -9.45 6.06
N SER A 123 -12.04 -8.96 7.29
CA SER A 123 -13.25 -8.74 8.08
C SER A 123 -13.18 -7.36 8.73
N GLN A 124 -14.29 -6.89 9.31
CA GLN A 124 -14.29 -5.62 10.04
C GLN A 124 -13.25 -5.60 11.18
N GLU A 125 -13.11 -6.70 11.92
CA GLU A 125 -12.10 -6.84 12.98
C GLU A 125 -10.68 -6.71 12.42
N ILE A 126 -10.40 -7.38 11.29
CA ILE A 126 -9.09 -7.30 10.62
C ILE A 126 -8.83 -5.89 10.09
N GLU A 127 -9.84 -5.20 9.55
CA GLU A 127 -9.71 -3.82 9.08
C GLU A 127 -9.35 -2.86 10.21
N GLU A 128 -10.03 -2.96 11.36
CA GLU A 128 -9.72 -2.16 12.55
C GLU A 128 -8.30 -2.46 13.07
N PHE A 129 -7.94 -3.75 13.12
CA PHE A 129 -6.62 -4.18 13.53
C PHE A 129 -5.53 -3.66 12.59
N TYR A 130 -5.77 -3.74 11.28
CA TYR A 130 -4.91 -3.23 10.23
C TYR A 130 -4.68 -1.72 10.36
N LYS A 131 -5.75 -0.92 10.46
CA LYS A 131 -5.67 0.55 10.56
C LYS A 131 -4.84 0.99 11.76
N ASN A 132 -5.07 0.36 12.92
CA ASN A 132 -4.32 0.64 14.14
C ASN A 132 -2.83 0.26 13.99
N THR A 133 -2.56 -0.89 13.37
CA THR A 133 -1.20 -1.38 13.12
C THR A 133 -0.44 -0.46 12.16
N VAL A 134 -1.04 -0.10 11.03
CA VAL A 134 -0.45 0.84 10.06
C VAL A 134 -0.15 2.18 10.72
N THR A 135 -1.13 2.78 11.40
CA THR A 135 -0.95 4.09 12.05
C THR A 135 0.16 4.05 13.10
N THR A 136 0.25 2.97 13.88
CA THR A 136 1.30 2.80 14.89
C THR A 136 2.68 2.69 14.24
N ILE A 137 2.81 1.87 13.19
CA ILE A 137 4.08 1.64 12.48
C ILE A 137 4.53 2.91 11.76
N GLU A 138 3.63 3.59 11.05
CA GLU A 138 3.90 4.85 10.35
C GLU A 138 4.47 5.89 11.34
N ASN A 139 3.85 6.04 12.52
CA ASN A 139 4.29 7.02 13.51
C ASN A 139 5.61 6.67 14.22
N LEU A 140 5.91 5.38 14.41
CA LEU A 140 7.09 4.94 15.15
C LEU A 140 8.35 4.84 14.28
N TYR A 141 8.20 4.39 13.04
CA TYR A 141 9.33 3.92 12.25
C TYR A 141 9.59 4.72 10.98
N PHE A 142 8.62 5.53 10.54
CA PHE A 142 8.66 6.21 9.26
C PHE A 142 8.55 7.73 9.42
N SER A 143 9.02 8.44 8.39
CA SER A 143 8.82 9.88 8.22
C SER A 143 7.82 10.16 7.09
N ASP A 144 7.59 11.44 6.80
CA ASP A 144 6.76 11.86 5.68
C ASP A 144 7.30 11.42 4.30
N SER A 145 8.55 10.95 4.21
CA SER A 145 9.15 10.45 2.97
C SER A 145 8.85 8.98 2.64
N MET A 146 8.12 8.29 3.54
CA MET A 146 7.71 6.91 3.37
C MET A 146 6.91 6.68 2.08
N LYS A 147 7.19 5.55 1.44
CA LYS A 147 6.39 5.01 0.32
C LYS A 147 5.55 3.85 0.82
N LYS A 148 4.23 3.92 0.60
CA LYS A 148 3.28 2.85 0.90
C LYS A 148 2.78 2.22 -0.40
N PHE A 149 2.80 0.90 -0.43
CA PHE A 149 2.25 0.06 -1.50
C PHE A 149 1.22 -0.87 -0.88
N ALA A 150 0.12 -1.12 -1.57
CA ALA A 150 -0.83 -2.13 -1.17
C ALA A 150 -1.14 -3.05 -2.35
N CYS A 151 -1.42 -4.31 -2.05
CA CYS A 151 -1.96 -5.25 -3.01
C CYS A 151 -2.97 -6.19 -2.36
N LEU A 152 -3.98 -6.58 -3.13
CA LEU A 152 -5.02 -7.52 -2.73
C LEU A 152 -5.33 -8.46 -3.89
N THR A 153 -5.39 -9.74 -3.59
CA THR A 153 -5.73 -10.81 -4.53
C THR A 153 -7.12 -11.36 -4.22
N THR A 154 -7.94 -11.50 -5.26
CA THR A 154 -9.25 -12.14 -5.23
C THR A 154 -9.41 -13.05 -6.45
N ALA A 155 -10.39 -13.94 -6.43
CA ALA A 155 -10.80 -14.69 -7.60
C ALA A 155 -12.27 -14.40 -7.93
N GLY A 156 -12.61 -14.46 -9.22
CA GLY A 156 -14.01 -14.47 -9.63
C GLY A 156 -14.79 -15.62 -9.00
N ASN A 157 -16.10 -15.56 -9.12
CA ASN A 157 -17.02 -16.61 -8.69
C ASN A 157 -18.17 -16.75 -9.70
N ASP A 158 -19.10 -17.68 -9.45
CA ASP A 158 -20.27 -17.93 -10.31
C ASP A 158 -21.15 -16.68 -10.56
N ILE A 159 -20.97 -15.61 -9.79
CA ILE A 159 -21.75 -14.37 -9.86
C ILE A 159 -21.04 -13.32 -10.75
N ILE A 160 -19.70 -13.29 -10.74
CA ILE A 160 -18.90 -12.23 -11.36
C ILE A 160 -17.96 -12.81 -12.41
N SER A 161 -18.29 -12.57 -13.67
CA SER A 161 -17.43 -12.89 -14.81
C SER A 161 -16.25 -11.93 -14.97
N GLY A 162 -15.24 -12.41 -15.72
CA GLY A 162 -14.06 -11.69 -16.23
C GLY A 162 -14.22 -10.17 -16.43
N ASP A 163 -15.00 -9.83 -17.44
CA ASP A 163 -15.14 -8.47 -17.91
C ASP A 163 -16.07 -7.63 -17.03
N TYR A 164 -17.03 -8.27 -16.34
CA TYR A 164 -17.93 -7.59 -15.42
C TYR A 164 -17.15 -7.02 -14.22
N PHE A 165 -16.27 -7.81 -13.60
CA PHE A 165 -15.43 -7.37 -12.48
C PHE A 165 -14.63 -6.10 -12.80
N LEU A 166 -13.95 -6.09 -13.95
CA LEU A 166 -13.10 -4.98 -14.34
C LEU A 166 -13.92 -3.71 -14.64
N SER A 167 -15.12 -3.87 -15.19
CA SER A 167 -16.04 -2.77 -15.45
C SER A 167 -16.55 -2.14 -14.14
N THR A 168 -16.98 -2.95 -13.17
CA THR A 168 -17.46 -2.46 -11.88
C THR A 168 -16.36 -1.83 -11.05
N LEU A 169 -15.14 -2.40 -11.08
CA LEU A 169 -13.97 -1.81 -10.44
C LEU A 169 -13.64 -0.44 -11.04
N THR A 170 -13.62 -0.36 -12.37
CA THR A 170 -13.34 0.89 -13.11
C THR A 170 -14.35 1.98 -12.77
N GLU A 171 -15.63 1.63 -12.72
CA GLU A 171 -16.71 2.56 -12.36
C GLU A 171 -16.61 2.99 -10.88
N HIS A 172 -16.47 2.03 -9.96
CA HIS A 172 -16.40 2.29 -8.52
C HIS A 172 -15.25 3.24 -8.17
N PHE A 173 -14.05 2.95 -8.67
CA PHE A 173 -12.88 3.77 -8.42
C PHE A 173 -12.74 4.96 -9.37
N LYS A 174 -13.68 5.18 -10.29
CA LYS A 174 -13.61 6.25 -11.30
C LYS A 174 -12.28 6.23 -12.04
N VAL A 175 -11.84 5.06 -12.46
CA VAL A 175 -10.53 4.87 -13.08
C VAL A 175 -10.51 5.54 -14.45
N GLN A 176 -9.49 6.35 -14.65
CA GLN A 176 -9.20 7.11 -15.85
C GLN A 176 -7.84 6.71 -16.41
N GLN A 177 -7.55 7.16 -17.64
CA GLN A 177 -6.24 7.00 -18.28
C GLN A 177 -5.75 5.54 -18.26
N THR A 178 -6.66 4.63 -18.62
CA THR A 178 -6.37 3.20 -18.57
C THR A 178 -5.44 2.77 -19.69
N LYS A 179 -4.49 1.90 -19.37
CA LYS A 179 -3.62 1.25 -20.35
C LYS A 179 -3.60 -0.25 -20.06
N THR A 180 -3.84 -1.05 -21.09
CA THR A 180 -3.77 -2.50 -21.00
C THR A 180 -2.55 -3.03 -21.73
N GLN A 181 -1.78 -3.87 -21.07
CA GLN A 181 -0.67 -4.63 -21.61
C GLN A 181 -1.05 -6.11 -21.59
N PHE A 182 -1.06 -6.76 -22.74
CA PHE A 182 -1.26 -8.21 -22.81
C PHE A 182 0.08 -8.91 -22.75
N ASP A 183 0.17 -9.98 -21.99
CA ASP A 183 1.34 -10.85 -22.05
C ASP A 183 1.12 -11.89 -23.14
N THR A 184 1.99 -11.87 -24.15
CA THR A 184 1.94 -12.79 -25.29
C THR A 184 2.90 -13.97 -25.12
N VAL A 185 3.61 -14.07 -23.99
CA VAL A 185 4.54 -15.16 -23.72
C VAL A 185 3.75 -16.41 -23.32
N LYS A 186 3.92 -17.51 -24.09
CA LYS A 186 3.22 -18.79 -23.89
C LYS A 186 3.33 -19.42 -22.48
N LYS A 187 4.25 -18.95 -21.64
CA LYS A 187 4.49 -19.44 -20.27
C LYS A 187 4.22 -18.38 -19.19
N SER A 188 3.63 -17.24 -19.54
CA SER A 188 3.31 -16.23 -18.54
C SER A 188 2.12 -16.68 -17.70
N THR A 189 2.23 -16.46 -16.40
CA THR A 189 1.12 -16.63 -15.44
C THR A 189 0.06 -15.54 -15.63
N HIS A 190 0.46 -14.35 -16.08
CA HIS A 190 -0.44 -13.22 -16.23
C HIS A 190 -0.94 -13.11 -17.67
N LYS A 191 -2.26 -13.00 -17.85
CA LYS A 191 -2.90 -12.80 -19.16
C LYS A 191 -2.88 -11.34 -19.57
N LYS A 192 -3.13 -10.43 -18.61
CA LYS A 192 -3.09 -8.99 -18.86
C LYS A 192 -2.76 -8.15 -17.61
N ILE A 193 -1.95 -7.15 -17.92
CA ILE A 193 -1.54 -5.90 -17.29
C ILE A 193 -2.51 -4.72 -17.37
N ILE A 194 -3.35 -4.38 -16.40
CA ILE A 194 -4.15 -3.14 -16.48
C ILE A 194 -3.54 -2.08 -15.59
N TYR A 195 -3.31 -0.90 -16.14
CA TYR A 195 -2.82 0.27 -15.44
C TYR A 195 -3.87 1.37 -15.48
N GLY A 196 -4.02 2.14 -14.41
CA GLY A 196 -4.98 3.24 -14.36
C GLY A 196 -4.67 4.28 -13.30
N TYR A 197 -5.44 5.36 -13.37
CA TYR A 197 -5.42 6.46 -12.42
C TYR A 197 -6.80 6.68 -11.84
N THR A 198 -6.91 6.72 -10.52
CA THR A 198 -8.10 7.20 -9.82
C THR A 198 -7.81 8.53 -9.10
N PRO A 199 -8.71 9.53 -9.20
CA PRO A 199 -8.59 10.76 -8.43
C PRO A 199 -8.92 10.57 -6.94
N LEU A 200 -9.44 9.40 -6.53
CA LEU A 200 -9.80 9.12 -5.13
C LEU A 200 -8.57 8.93 -4.23
N TRP A 201 -7.41 8.62 -4.80
CA TRP A 201 -6.18 8.39 -4.06
C TRP A 201 -5.14 9.48 -4.33
N ALA A 202 -4.65 10.10 -3.24
CA ALA A 202 -3.66 11.19 -3.32
C ALA A 202 -2.30 10.71 -3.86
N HIS A 203 -1.87 9.50 -3.47
CA HIS A 203 -0.59 8.96 -3.90
C HIS A 203 -0.64 8.47 -5.35
N LYS A 204 0.33 8.88 -6.17
CA LYS A 204 0.48 8.45 -7.57
C LYS A 204 1.94 8.42 -7.98
N ILE A 205 2.25 7.58 -8.96
CA ILE A 205 3.53 7.62 -9.69
C ILE A 205 3.27 8.13 -11.11
N SER A 206 4.33 8.52 -11.81
CA SER A 206 4.25 8.91 -13.22
C SER A 206 5.21 8.06 -14.04
N VAL A 207 4.68 7.39 -15.06
CA VAL A 207 5.47 6.59 -16.01
C VAL A 207 5.28 7.20 -17.39
N ASN A 208 6.37 7.67 -18.01
CA ASN A 208 6.32 8.38 -19.31
C ASN A 208 5.30 9.54 -19.32
N ASN A 209 5.26 10.33 -18.23
CA ASN A 209 4.30 11.43 -18.00
C ASN A 209 2.82 11.01 -17.87
N PHE A 210 2.52 9.71 -17.77
CA PHE A 210 1.18 9.23 -17.43
C PHE A 210 1.09 9.00 -15.92
N PRO A 211 0.23 9.73 -15.19
CA PRO A 211 -0.03 9.43 -13.80
C PRO A 211 -0.74 8.09 -13.67
N MET A 212 -0.34 7.31 -12.67
CA MET A 212 -0.99 6.05 -12.32
C MET A 212 -0.89 5.80 -10.82
N ASN A 213 -1.93 5.19 -10.27
CA ASN A 213 -1.99 4.78 -8.87
C ASN A 213 -2.82 3.50 -8.67
N LEU A 214 -3.14 2.81 -9.76
CA LEU A 214 -3.83 1.54 -9.78
C LEU A 214 -3.17 0.64 -10.82
N GLN A 215 -2.91 -0.60 -10.43
CA GLN A 215 -2.49 -1.68 -11.31
C GLN A 215 -3.35 -2.91 -11.00
N VAL A 216 -3.81 -3.62 -12.04
CA VAL A 216 -4.55 -4.87 -11.89
C VAL A 216 -3.92 -5.92 -12.80
N ALA A 217 -3.34 -6.95 -12.20
CA ALA A 217 -2.92 -8.13 -12.92
C ALA A 217 -4.04 -9.17 -12.95
N VAL A 218 -4.26 -9.74 -14.14
CA VAL A 218 -5.24 -10.81 -14.34
C VAL A 218 -4.49 -12.09 -14.67
N THR A 219 -4.64 -13.10 -13.82
CA THR A 219 -4.04 -14.42 -13.94
C THR A 219 -5.11 -15.41 -14.39
N ASP A 220 -4.82 -16.14 -15.47
CA ASP A 220 -5.70 -17.17 -16.01
C ASP A 220 -5.25 -18.53 -15.51
N ASN A 221 -6.05 -19.14 -14.64
CA ASN A 221 -5.73 -20.43 -14.05
C ASN A 221 -6.33 -21.61 -14.85
N GLY A 222 -6.85 -21.35 -16.05
CA GLY A 222 -7.61 -22.35 -16.83
C GLY A 222 -9.02 -22.60 -16.28
N SER A 223 -9.48 -21.75 -15.35
CA SER A 223 -10.85 -21.70 -14.82
C SER A 223 -11.65 -20.58 -15.49
N ASP A 224 -12.98 -20.70 -15.49
CA ASP A 224 -13.89 -19.62 -15.91
C ASP A 224 -13.79 -18.38 -15.01
N TYR A 225 -13.16 -18.54 -13.83
CA TYR A 225 -12.95 -17.50 -12.82
C TYR A 225 -11.46 -17.13 -12.73
N PRO A 226 -11.01 -16.07 -13.42
CA PRO A 226 -9.63 -15.62 -13.30
C PRO A 226 -9.36 -15.05 -11.90
N THR A 227 -8.07 -15.03 -11.53
CA THR A 227 -7.58 -14.36 -10.33
C THR A 227 -7.18 -12.92 -10.69
N TYR A 228 -7.54 -11.98 -9.82
CA TYR A 228 -7.19 -10.57 -9.94
C TYR A 228 -6.31 -10.16 -8.78
N THR A 229 -5.16 -9.58 -9.08
CA THR A 229 -4.30 -8.93 -8.09
C THR A 229 -4.33 -7.43 -8.36
N ILE A 230 -4.93 -6.69 -7.44
CA ILE A 230 -5.10 -5.24 -7.49
C ILE A 230 -3.99 -4.63 -6.64
N GLY A 231 -3.27 -3.66 -7.17
CA GLY A 231 -2.19 -2.98 -6.46
C GLY A 231 -2.19 -1.47 -6.63
N THR A 232 -1.57 -0.79 -5.68
CA THR A 232 -1.44 0.66 -5.63
C THR A 232 -0.11 1.08 -4.98
N PRO A 233 0.58 2.11 -5.50
CA PRO A 233 0.35 2.68 -6.83
C PRO A 233 0.66 1.69 -7.95
N ILE A 234 1.46 0.66 -7.66
CA ILE A 234 1.85 -0.46 -8.52
C ILE A 234 2.03 -1.73 -7.68
N LEU A 235 2.10 -2.86 -8.37
CA LEU A 235 2.37 -4.16 -7.80
C LEU A 235 3.90 -4.35 -7.68
N ILE A 236 4.37 -4.61 -6.44
CA ILE A 236 5.81 -4.71 -6.14
C ILE A 236 6.28 -6.12 -5.76
N ASN A 237 5.36 -7.08 -5.62
CA ASN A 237 5.66 -8.46 -5.23
C ASN A 237 5.22 -9.48 -6.29
N GLU A 238 5.03 -9.06 -7.53
CA GLU A 238 4.60 -9.93 -8.62
C GLU A 238 5.76 -10.66 -9.30
N TYR A 239 6.69 -11.27 -8.55
CA TYR A 239 7.72 -12.16 -9.10
C TYR A 239 8.18 -13.19 -8.08
#